data_AF-A0A5K0VDA8-F1
#
_entry.id   AF-A0A5K0VDA8-F1
#
_cell.length_a   1.000
_cell.length_b   1.000
_cell.length_c   1.000
_cell.angle_alpha   90.00
_cell.angle_beta   90.00
_cell.angle_gamma   90.00
#
_symmetry.space_group_name_H-M   'P 1'
#
loop_
_entity.id
_entity.type
_entity.pdbx_description
1 polymer ?
#
loop_
_entity_poly.entity_id
_entity_poly.type
_entity_poly.pdbx_seq_one_letter_code
_entity_poly.pdbx_strand_id
1 'polypeptide(L)'
;TWRVACTENNMYITRPLSLFKRDPSALSQPPAEGPNSGYLVVLQDQEDEEEEKATKTCCFGLCKDTRCRALPFPQDRILTLRYVEHHGETTVVHSDKTFFFPVLGQPLSSDLYYVIKADGKGKG
;
A
#
# COMPACT_ATOMS: atom_id res chain seq x y z
N THR A 1 -14.85 40.98 3.65
CA THR A 1 -15.47 39.99 4.57
C THR A 1 -15.30 38.62 3.97
N TRP A 2 -14.17 37.95 4.26
CA TRP A 2 -13.90 36.61 3.76
C TRP A 2 -14.35 35.61 4.82
N ARG A 3 -15.46 34.92 4.55
CA ARG A 3 -15.91 33.81 5.39
C ARG A 3 -14.99 32.62 5.10
N VAL A 4 -14.15 32.28 6.08
CA VAL A 4 -13.55 30.95 6.14
C VAL A 4 -14.70 30.00 6.48
N ALA A 5 -15.15 29.23 5.49
CA ALA A 5 -16.03 28.10 5.74
C ALA A 5 -15.15 26.98 6.32
N CYS A 6 -15.25 26.75 7.63
CA CYS A 6 -14.87 25.45 8.18
C CYS A 6 -15.88 24.41 7.68
N THR A 7 -15.43 23.32 7.08
CA THR A 7 -15.53 21.95 7.63
C THR A 7 -15.36 20.92 6.53
N GLU A 8 -14.16 20.34 6.41
CA GLU A 8 -13.94 18.99 5.88
C GLU A 8 -12.54 18.59 6.35
N ASN A 9 -12.47 17.78 7.40
CA ASN A 9 -11.20 17.15 7.73
C ASN A 9 -10.88 16.19 6.58
N ASN A 10 -9.86 16.48 5.78
CA ASN A 10 -9.19 15.46 4.97
C ASN A 10 -8.62 14.41 5.93
N MET A 11 -9.39 13.37 6.24
CA MET A 11 -8.98 12.34 7.18
C MET A 11 -8.74 11.02 6.46
N TYR A 12 -7.61 10.41 6.75
CA TYR A 12 -7.37 9.03 6.43
C TYR A 12 -8.05 8.15 7.48
N ILE A 13 -8.89 7.21 7.03
CA ILE A 13 -9.46 6.19 7.89
C ILE A 13 -8.47 5.05 7.97
N THR A 14 -7.98 4.78 9.18
CA THR A 14 -7.06 3.66 9.39
C THR A 14 -7.84 2.35 9.39
N ARG A 15 -7.38 1.38 8.60
CA ARG A 15 -7.97 0.03 8.54
C ARG A 15 -6.84 -1.02 8.53
N PRO A 16 -6.97 -2.10 9.33
CA PRO A 16 -5.99 -3.17 9.30
C PRO A 16 -6.09 -3.94 7.97
N LEU A 17 -4.97 -4.47 7.48
CA LEU A 17 -4.94 -5.26 6.25
C LEU A 17 -5.77 -6.55 6.37
N SER A 18 -5.74 -7.20 7.53
CA SER A 18 -6.52 -8.39 7.90
C SER A 18 -8.01 -8.26 7.55
N LEU A 19 -8.60 -7.08 7.77
CA LEU A 19 -10.00 -6.80 7.49
C LEU A 19 -10.32 -7.02 6.00
N PHE A 20 -9.47 -6.53 5.11
CA PHE A 20 -9.70 -6.63 3.67
C PHE A 20 -9.43 -8.03 3.12
N LYS A 21 -8.56 -8.80 3.77
CA LYS A 21 -8.34 -10.21 3.44
C LYS A 21 -9.54 -11.07 3.83
N ARG A 22 -10.09 -10.82 5.02
CA ARG A 22 -11.25 -11.56 5.55
C ARG A 22 -12.54 -11.21 4.83
N ASP A 23 -12.72 -9.94 4.51
CA ASP A 23 -13.89 -9.43 3.80
C ASP A 23 -13.46 -8.63 2.55
N PRO A 24 -13.29 -9.30 1.41
CA PRO A 24 -12.95 -8.64 0.15
C PRO A 24 -14.02 -7.63 -0.31
N SER A 25 -15.26 -7.74 0.18
CA SER A 25 -16.32 -6.78 -0.19
C SER A 25 -16.05 -5.38 0.37
N ALA A 26 -15.31 -5.29 1.48
CA ALA A 26 -14.87 -4.03 2.07
C ALA A 26 -13.93 -3.22 1.17
N LEU A 27 -13.25 -3.85 0.20
CA LEU A 27 -12.38 -3.16 -0.75
C LEU A 27 -13.15 -2.21 -1.68
N SER A 28 -14.42 -2.52 -1.95
CA SER A 28 -15.28 -1.72 -2.82
C SER A 28 -16.03 -0.62 -2.10
N GLN A 29 -15.91 -0.54 -0.78
CA GLN A 29 -16.51 0.53 0.00
C GLN A 29 -15.66 1.80 -0.16
N PRO A 30 -16.28 2.96 -0.46
CA PRO A 30 -15.57 4.22 -0.41
C PRO A 30 -15.33 4.64 1.05
N PRO A 31 -14.28 5.44 1.32
CA PRO A 31 -14.06 5.98 2.65
C PRO A 31 -15.24 6.86 3.06
N ALA A 32 -15.71 6.68 4.30
CA ALA A 32 -17.00 7.20 4.77
C ALA A 32 -17.00 8.72 5.05
N GLU A 33 -15.83 9.36 5.15
CA GLU A 33 -15.66 10.72 5.69
C GLU A 33 -15.64 11.82 4.62
N GLY A 34 -16.59 11.77 3.69
CA GLY A 34 -16.81 12.87 2.74
C GLY A 34 -15.77 12.96 1.61
N PRO A 35 -15.84 14.01 0.77
CA PRO A 35 -14.94 14.18 -0.36
C PRO A 35 -13.48 14.29 0.11
N ASN A 36 -12.54 13.79 -0.70
CA ASN A 36 -11.09 13.75 -0.41
C ASN A 36 -10.67 12.91 0.82
N SER A 37 -11.55 12.08 1.39
CA SER A 37 -11.16 11.09 2.39
C SER A 37 -10.40 9.91 1.75
N GLY A 38 -9.56 9.22 2.54
CA GLY A 38 -8.73 8.12 2.04
C GLY A 38 -8.62 6.97 3.04
N TYR A 39 -8.12 5.82 2.59
CA TYR A 39 -7.78 4.71 3.47
C TYR A 39 -6.30 4.73 3.82
N LEU A 40 -5.99 4.54 5.12
CA LEU A 40 -4.65 4.22 5.60
C LEU A 40 -4.63 2.74 6.00
N VAL A 41 -4.09 1.90 5.12
CA VAL A 41 -4.00 0.44 5.33
C VAL A 41 -2.72 0.13 6.10
N VAL A 42 -2.85 -0.54 7.24
CA VAL A 42 -1.73 -0.79 8.17
C VAL A 42 -1.66 -2.26 8.55
N LEU A 43 -0.45 -2.74 8.86
CA LEU A 43 -0.23 -4.08 9.39
C LEU A 43 -0.26 -4.00 10.91
N GLN A 44 -1.45 -4.15 11.50
CA GLN A 44 -1.64 -4.00 12.95
C GLN A 44 -1.79 -5.33 13.70
N ASP A 45 -2.19 -6.39 13.01
CA ASP A 45 -2.57 -7.63 13.69
C ASP A 45 -1.47 -8.68 13.60
N GLN A 46 -1.35 -9.49 14.67
CA GLN A 46 -0.38 -10.59 14.72
C GLN A 46 -0.61 -11.60 13.59
N GLU A 47 -1.87 -11.81 13.19
CA GLU A 47 -2.26 -12.64 12.04
C GLU A 47 -1.64 -12.12 10.73
N ASP A 48 -1.63 -10.80 10.52
CA ASP A 48 -1.01 -10.20 9.34
C ASP A 48 0.50 -10.38 9.34
N GLU A 49 1.16 -10.20 10.49
CA GLU A 49 2.60 -10.43 10.61
C GLU A 49 2.98 -11.90 10.41
N GLU A 50 2.18 -12.82 10.94
CA GLU A 50 2.38 -14.27 10.84
C GLU A 50 2.10 -14.77 9.42
N GLU A 51 1.02 -14.31 8.79
CA GLU A 51 0.70 -14.65 7.41
C GLU A 51 1.74 -14.07 6.44
N GLU A 52 2.18 -12.84 6.66
CA GLU A 52 3.28 -12.24 5.90
C GLU A 52 4.57 -13.04 6.10
N LYS A 53 4.83 -13.61 7.28
CA LYS A 53 5.97 -14.53 7.54
C LYS A 53 5.77 -15.93 6.93
N ALA A 54 4.55 -16.44 6.87
CA ALA A 54 4.24 -17.76 6.34
C ALA A 54 4.24 -17.79 4.80
N THR A 55 3.64 -16.77 4.18
CA THR A 55 3.67 -16.53 2.72
C THR A 55 5.07 -16.16 2.23
N LYS A 56 5.97 -15.78 3.14
CA LYS A 56 7.39 -15.52 2.93
C LYS A 56 8.25 -16.78 2.81
N THR A 57 7.77 -17.92 2.33
CA THR A 57 8.68 -19.07 2.14
C THR A 57 8.60 -19.68 0.75
N CYS A 58 9.67 -19.58 -0.02
CA CYS A 58 9.87 -20.25 -1.29
C CYS A 58 10.89 -21.40 -1.15
N CYS A 59 11.07 -22.22 -2.19
CA CYS A 59 12.00 -23.35 -2.19
C CYS A 59 11.77 -24.33 -1.01
N PHE A 60 10.56 -24.87 -0.87
CA PHE A 60 10.21 -25.85 0.18
C PHE A 60 10.49 -25.37 1.61
N GLY A 61 10.30 -24.08 1.90
CA GLY A 61 10.49 -23.56 3.26
C GLY A 61 11.92 -23.05 3.56
N LEU A 62 12.82 -23.09 2.58
CA LEU A 62 14.25 -22.78 2.79
C LEU A 62 14.62 -21.33 2.50
N CYS A 63 13.84 -20.63 1.67
CA CYS A 63 14.15 -19.28 1.21
C CYS A 63 13.04 -18.32 1.62
N LYS A 64 13.39 -17.12 2.11
CA LYS A 64 12.37 -16.12 2.47
C LYS A 64 11.84 -15.38 1.23
N ASP A 65 10.54 -15.44 0.97
CA ASP A 65 9.86 -14.77 -0.14
C ASP A 65 9.26 -13.43 0.28
N THR A 66 10.04 -12.36 0.22
CA THR A 66 9.63 -11.03 0.71
C THR A 66 8.71 -10.25 -0.22
N ARG A 67 8.02 -10.91 -1.17
CA ARG A 67 7.20 -10.23 -2.19
C ARG A 67 5.76 -10.01 -1.71
N CYS A 68 5.31 -8.77 -1.69
CA CYS A 68 3.89 -8.43 -1.57
C CYS A 68 3.21 -8.67 -2.92
N ARG A 69 2.33 -9.68 -3.01
CA ARG A 69 1.64 -10.06 -4.26
C ARG A 69 0.16 -9.67 -4.30
N ALA A 70 -0.43 -9.38 -3.15
CA ALA A 70 -1.84 -9.07 -3.03
C ALA A 70 -2.04 -7.60 -2.65
N LEU A 71 -3.12 -7.03 -3.18
CA LEU A 71 -3.63 -5.73 -2.79
C LEU A 71 -4.62 -5.89 -1.63
N PRO A 72 -4.81 -4.84 -0.81
CA PRO A 72 -4.16 -3.53 -0.87
C PRO A 72 -2.75 -3.55 -0.26
N PHE A 73 -1.87 -2.66 -0.71
CA PHE A 73 -0.52 -2.57 -0.13
C PHE A 73 -0.54 -1.92 1.26
N PRO A 74 0.28 -2.41 2.21
CA PRO A 74 0.46 -1.76 3.50
C PRO A 74 1.19 -0.42 3.33
N GLN A 75 0.71 0.62 4.02
CA GLN A 75 1.19 2.00 3.87
C GLN A 75 2.14 2.41 5.00
N ASP A 76 2.20 1.62 6.06
CA ASP A 76 3.12 1.75 7.19
C ASP A 76 4.51 1.15 6.92
N ARG A 77 4.76 0.69 5.69
CA ARG A 77 6.03 0.07 5.29
C ARG A 77 6.55 0.59 3.95
N ILE A 78 7.88 0.61 3.84
CA ILE A 78 8.57 0.85 2.58
C ILE A 78 8.60 -0.46 1.81
N LEU A 79 8.07 -0.44 0.58
CA LEU A 79 8.13 -1.54 -0.35
C LEU A 79 9.28 -1.35 -1.34
N THR A 80 9.78 -2.44 -1.91
CA THR A 80 10.76 -2.38 -3.01
C THR A 80 10.05 -2.65 -4.32
N LEU A 81 9.88 -1.61 -5.13
CA LEU A 81 9.36 -1.73 -6.48
C LEU A 81 10.50 -2.22 -7.38
N ARG A 82 10.38 -3.45 -7.89
CA ARG A 82 11.33 -4.06 -8.81
C ARG A 82 10.72 -4.14 -10.19
N TYR A 83 11.40 -3.56 -11.18
CA TYR A 83 11.04 -3.71 -12.58
C TYR A 83 12.23 -4.22 -13.39
N VAL A 84 11.95 -5.01 -14.41
CA VAL A 84 12.96 -5.67 -15.24
C VAL A 84 12.79 -5.19 -16.66
N GLU A 85 13.85 -4.61 -17.22
CA GLU A 85 13.91 -4.23 -18.63
C GLU A 85 14.78 -5.23 -19.38
N HIS A 86 14.25 -5.71 -20.51
CA HIS A 86 14.96 -6.61 -21.40
C HIS A 86 15.38 -5.83 -22.66
N HIS A 87 16.69 -5.70 -22.85
CA HIS A 87 17.33 -5.01 -23.98
C HIS A 87 18.16 -6.02 -24.78
N GLY A 88 17.49 -6.79 -25.65
CA GLY A 88 18.13 -7.87 -26.41
C GLY A 88 18.73 -8.93 -25.48
N GLU A 89 20.06 -9.08 -25.49
CA GLU A 89 20.79 -10.00 -24.61
C GLU A 89 21.04 -9.42 -23.20
N THR A 90 20.86 -8.11 -23.01
CA THR A 90 21.07 -7.46 -21.71
C THR A 90 19.76 -7.40 -20.93
N THR A 91 19.81 -7.77 -19.66
CA THR A 91 18.68 -7.58 -18.72
C THR A 91 19.10 -6.57 -17.65
N VAL A 92 18.36 -5.48 -17.52
CA VAL A 92 18.57 -4.46 -16.49
C VAL A 92 17.48 -4.62 -15.44
N VAL A 93 17.89 -4.77 -14.19
CA VAL A 93 16.98 -4.86 -13.05
C VAL A 93 17.07 -3.57 -12.27
N HIS A 94 15.95 -2.89 -12.16
CA HIS A 94 15.82 -1.67 -11.37
C HIS A 94 15.09 -1.97 -10.06
N SER A 95 15.43 -1.26 -9.00
CA SER A 95 14.87 -1.47 -7.67
C SER A 95 14.79 -0.17 -6.92
N ASP A 96 13.58 0.34 -6.76
CA ASP A 96 13.27 1.59 -6.06
C ASP A 96 12.61 1.28 -4.71
N LYS A 97 13.02 2.00 -3.65
CA LYS A 97 12.30 1.94 -2.37
C LYS A 97 11.15 2.93 -2.43
N THR A 98 9.92 2.50 -2.18
CA THR A 98 8.73 3.34 -2.38
C THR A 98 7.69 3.16 -1.28
N PHE A 99 6.90 4.21 -1.05
CA PHE A 99 5.62 4.13 -0.37
C PHE A 99 4.49 4.13 -1.41
N PHE A 100 3.42 3.41 -1.10
CA PHE A 100 2.22 3.33 -1.91
C PHE A 100 1.04 3.90 -1.11
N PHE A 101 0.38 4.92 -1.64
CA PHE A 101 -0.78 5.54 -1.00
C PHE A 101 -1.99 5.44 -1.95
N PRO A 102 -3.10 4.80 -1.55
CA PRO A 102 -4.31 4.77 -2.34
C PRO A 102 -4.80 6.17 -2.70
N VAL A 103 -5.37 6.30 -3.88
CA VAL A 103 -5.97 7.56 -4.33
C VAL A 103 -7.15 7.95 -3.44
N LEU A 104 -7.24 9.23 -3.10
CA LEU A 104 -8.30 9.78 -2.26
C LEU A 104 -9.66 9.73 -2.97
N GLY A 105 -10.72 9.55 -2.20
CA GLY A 105 -12.10 9.50 -2.69
C GLY A 105 -12.43 8.26 -3.50
N GLN A 106 -11.53 7.28 -3.58
CA GLN A 106 -11.74 6.03 -4.32
C GLN A 106 -11.70 4.81 -3.40
N PRO A 107 -12.47 3.76 -3.73
CA PRO A 107 -12.36 2.48 -3.05
C PRO A 107 -10.99 1.83 -3.33
N LEU A 108 -10.53 0.97 -2.42
CA LEU A 108 -9.26 0.25 -2.59
C LEU A 108 -9.27 -0.69 -3.79
N SER A 109 -10.45 -1.18 -4.20
CA SER A 109 -10.64 -1.99 -5.41
C SER A 109 -10.41 -1.26 -6.73
N SER A 110 -10.16 0.06 -6.70
CA SER A 110 -9.70 0.81 -7.87
C SER A 110 -8.27 0.45 -8.27
N ASP A 111 -7.49 -0.13 -7.35
CA ASP A 111 -6.07 -0.46 -7.52
C ASP A 111 -5.20 0.74 -7.97
N LEU A 112 -5.66 1.97 -7.67
CA LEU A 112 -4.95 3.20 -7.99
C LEU A 112 -4.18 3.73 -6.79
N TYR A 113 -2.88 3.96 -7.00
CA TYR A 113 -1.94 4.39 -5.96
C TYR A 113 -1.07 5.55 -6.44
N TYR A 114 -0.86 6.51 -5.56
CA TYR A 114 0.30 7.40 -5.62
C TYR A 114 1.54 6.63 -5.13
N VAL A 115 2.64 6.78 -5.86
CA VAL A 115 3.92 6.16 -5.52
C VAL A 115 4.93 7.24 -5.16
N ILE A 116 5.46 7.17 -3.95
CA ILE A 116 6.47 8.12 -3.45
C ILE A 116 7.79 7.37 -3.29
N LYS A 117 8.85 7.84 -3.97
CA LYS A 117 10.20 7.31 -3.76
C LYS A 117 10.69 7.64 -2.36
N ALA A 118 11.14 6.62 -1.62
CA ALA A 118 11.65 6.70 -0.26
C ALA A 118 13.18 6.89 -0.21
N ASP A 119 13.83 6.98 -1.36
CA ASP A 119 15.23 7.34 -1.54
C ASP A 119 15.38 8.78 -2.07
N GLY A 120 16.31 9.53 -1.47
CA GLY A 120 16.49 10.95 -1.77
C GLY A 120 17.40 11.64 -0.75
N LYS A 121 18.03 12.75 -1.15
CA LYS A 121 19.05 13.48 -0.37
C LYS A 121 18.46 14.42 0.70
N GLY A 122 17.15 14.42 0.91
CA GLY A 122 16.43 15.29 1.84
C GLY A 122 15.41 14.52 2.66
N LYS A 123 15.85 13.45 3.33
CA LYS A 123 15.05 12.83 4.38
C LYS A 123 14.97 13.85 5.53
N GLY A 124 13.75 14.21 5.89
CA GLY A 124 13.44 15.25 6.89
C GLY A 124 14.13 15.04 8.21
#